data_AF-A0A6M8HRV6-F1
#
_entry.id   AF-A0A6M8HRV6-F1
#
_cell.length_a   1.000
_cell.length_b   1.000
_cell.length_c   1.000
_cell.angle_alpha   90.00
_cell.angle_beta   90.00
_cell.angle_gamma   90.00
#
_symmetry.space_group_name_H-M   'P 1'
#
loop_
_entity.id
_entity.type
_entity.pdbx_description
1 polymer ?
#
loop_
_entity_poly.entity_id
_entity_poly.type
_entity_poly.pdbx_seq_one_letter_code
_entity_poly.pdbx_strand_id
1 'polypeptide(L)' 'MVHALLAWGNRQFAPEGASVVLADTETGAVADPVMTDRISGKLLSDGSFRTAPGPAANDRTRAQRQQARDAAV' A
#
# COMPACT_ATOMS: atom_id res chain seq x y z
N MET A 1 -9.39 3.87 1.52
CA MET A 1 -8.89 3.44 0.19
C MET A 1 -8.83 4.58 -0.81
N VAL A 2 -9.90 5.36 -1.00
CA VAL A 2 -9.92 6.47 -1.99
C VAL A 2 -8.75 7.46 -1.85
N HIS A 3 -8.36 7.83 -0.62
CA HIS A 3 -7.24 8.74 -0.39
C HIS A 3 -5.88 8.17 -0.81
N ALA A 4 -5.67 6.87 -0.66
CA ALA A 4 -4.42 6.22 -1.08
C ALA A 4 -4.31 6.19 -2.63
N LEU A 5 -5.42 5.93 -3.31
CA LEU A 5 -5.48 5.96 -4.77
C LEU A 5 -5.31 7.38 -5.33
N LEU A 6 -5.89 8.40 -4.68
CA LEU A 6 -5.69 9.80 -5.05
C LEU A 6 -4.21 10.18 -4.98
N ALA A 7 -3.56 9.93 -3.84
CA ALA A 7 -2.16 10.29 -3.65
C ALA A 7 -1.21 9.52 -4.58
N TRP A 8 -1.47 8.22 -4.80
CA TRP A 8 -0.72 7.44 -5.81
C TRP A 8 -0.97 7.98 -7.23
N GLY A 9 -2.23 8.22 -7.60
CA GLY A 9 -2.61 8.73 -8.92
C GLY A 9 -1.95 10.06 -9.24
N ASN A 10 -1.92 10.99 -8.29
CA ASN A 10 -1.22 12.26 -8.43
C ASN A 10 0.28 12.09 -8.69
N ARG A 11 0.93 11.09 -8.08
CA ARG A 11 2.37 10.82 -8.30
C ARG A 11 2.65 10.18 -9.66
N GLN A 12 1.73 9.39 -10.19
CA GLN A 12 1.96 8.60 -11.40
C GLN A 12 1.41 9.26 -12.68
N PHE A 13 0.34 10.06 -12.56
CA PHE A 13 -0.45 10.51 -13.70
C PHE A 13 -0.65 12.02 -13.76
N ALA A 14 0.01 12.81 -12.92
CA ALA A 14 -0.08 14.27 -12.96
C ALA A 14 1.29 14.91 -13.24
N PRO A 15 1.91 14.70 -14.43
CA PRO A 15 3.17 15.34 -14.80
C PRO A 15 3.07 16.87 -14.84
N GLU A 16 1.87 17.41 -15.09
CA GLU A 16 1.53 18.83 -15.03
C GLU A 16 1.31 19.37 -13.60
N GLY A 17 1.20 18.48 -12.61
CA GLY A 17 0.89 18.81 -11.21
C GLY A 17 -0.51 18.38 -10.76
N ALA A 18 -0.67 18.11 -9.46
CA ALA A 18 -1.92 17.60 -8.89
C ALA A 18 -3.06 18.65 -8.91
N SER A 19 -4.20 18.30 -9.51
CA SER A 19 -5.41 19.15 -9.50
C SER A 19 -6.22 19.05 -8.19
N VAL A 20 -6.10 17.94 -7.47
CA VAL A 20 -6.78 17.70 -6.19
C VAL A 20 -5.79 17.08 -5.22
N VAL A 21 -5.72 17.59 -3.99
CA VAL A 21 -4.83 17.12 -2.94
C VAL A 21 -5.61 16.84 -1.66
N LEU A 22 -5.08 15.96 -0.81
CA LEU A 22 -5.57 15.81 0.55
C LEU A 22 -4.92 16.92 1.39
N ALA A 23 -5.73 17.72 2.09
CA ALA A 23 -5.23 18.77 2.96
C ALA A 23 -5.79 18.60 4.37
N ASP A 24 -4.98 18.97 5.36
CA ASP A 24 -5.39 19.09 6.75
C ASP A 24 -6.44 20.20 6.88
N THR A 25 -7.53 19.93 7.59
CA THR A 25 -8.69 20.84 7.65
C THR A 25 -8.45 22.08 8.51
N GLU A 26 -7.50 22.04 9.44
CA GLU A 26 -7.22 23.15 10.35
C GLU A 26 -6.11 24.05 9.80
N THR A 27 -5.07 23.44 9.24
CA THR A 27 -3.85 24.12 8.78
C THR A 27 -3.82 24.37 7.28
N GLY A 28 -4.60 23.62 6.50
CA GLY A 28 -4.57 23.62 5.03
C GLY A 28 -3.33 22.95 4.43
N ALA A 29 -2.45 22.37 5.25
CA ALA A 29 -1.23 21.73 4.77
C ALA A 29 -1.55 20.48 3.94
N VAL A 30 -0.84 20.29 2.82
CA VAL A 30 -0.98 19.10 1.98
C VAL A 30 -0.48 17.87 2.74
N ALA A 31 -1.34 16.88 2.88
CA ALA A 31 -1.03 15.63 3.55
C ALA A 31 -0.25 14.67 2.62
N ASP A 32 0.74 13.99 3.19
CA ASP A 32 1.37 12.81 2.59
C ASP A 32 0.81 11.54 3.25
N PRO A 33 -0.22 10.89 2.65
CA PRO A 33 -0.85 9.74 3.26
C PRO A 33 0.05 8.51 3.19
N VAL A 34 0.39 7.97 4.36
CA VAL A 34 1.10 6.70 4.50
C VAL A 34 0.16 5.61 5.01
N MET A 35 0.46 4.36 4.67
CA MET A 35 -0.26 3.21 5.21
C MET A 35 0.64 2.44 6.16
N THR A 36 0.15 2.24 7.37
CA THR A 36 0.90 1.62 8.46
C THR A 36 0.18 0.36 8.90
N ASP A 37 0.90 -0.73 9.12
CA ASP A 37 0.35 -1.88 9.83
C ASP A 37 0.05 -1.49 11.27
N ARG A 38 -1.21 -1.65 11.67
CA ARG A 38 -1.68 -1.24 13.00
C ARG A 38 -0.97 -2.00 14.13
N ILE A 39 -0.59 -3.25 13.89
CA ILE A 39 -0.04 -4.10 14.95
C ILE A 39 1.43 -3.77 15.19
N SER A 40 2.24 -3.71 14.14
CA SER A 40 3.67 -3.47 14.23
C SER A 40 4.07 -2.00 14.19
N GLY A 41 3.19 -1.11 13.74
CA GLY A 41 3.49 0.31 13.50
C GLY A 41 4.42 0.54 12.30
N LYS A 42 4.73 -0.49 11.52
CA LYS A 42 5.61 -0.37 10.35
C LYS A 42 4.86 0.14 9.13
N LEU A 43 5.54 0.94 8.32
CA LEU A 43 5.03 1.40 7.04
C LEU A 43 4.92 0.22 6.06
N LEU A 44 3.80 0.08 5.37
CA LEU A 44 3.63 -0.98 4.36
C LEU A 44 4.58 -0.82 3.15
N SER A 45 5.18 0.36 2.98
CA SER A 45 6.19 0.65 1.95
C SER A 45 7.61 0.25 2.33
N ASP A 46 7.86 -0.23 3.55
CA ASP A 46 9.20 -0.53 4.07
C ASP A 46 9.81 -1.85 3.54
N GLY A 47 9.06 -2.61 2.72
CA GLY A 47 9.48 -3.92 2.21
C GLY A 47 9.47 -5.05 3.26
N SER A 48 9.09 -4.78 4.51
CA SER A 48 8.97 -5.78 5.58
C SER A 48 7.75 -6.69 5.40
N PHE A 49 6.80 -6.30 4.54
CA PHE A 49 5.55 -7.00 4.35
C PHE A 49 5.54 -7.79 3.04
N ARG A 50 4.99 -9.00 3.09
CA ARG A 50 4.74 -9.84 1.93
C ARG A 50 3.33 -10.36 1.92
N THR A 51 2.81 -10.67 0.73
CA THR A 51 1.54 -11.38 0.59
C THR A 51 1.72 -12.84 1.02
N ALA A 52 0.75 -13.38 1.77
CA ALA A 52 0.76 -14.77 2.24
C ALA A 52 -0.65 -15.38 2.17
N PRO A 53 -0.79 -16.72 2.06
CA PRO A 53 -2.09 -17.38 2.10
C PRO A 53 -2.80 -17.14 3.43
N GLY A 54 -4.06 -16.69 3.37
CA GLY A 54 -4.92 -16.59 4.54
C GLY A 54 -5.50 -17.94 4.98
N PRO A 55 -6.22 -17.97 6.11
CA PRO A 55 -6.84 -19.19 6.63
C PRO A 55 -7.79 -19.87 5.64
N ALA A 56 -8.52 -19.08 4.84
CA ALA A 56 -9.48 -19.56 3.84
C ALA A 56 -8.85 -19.83 2.45
N ALA A 57 -7.53 -19.75 2.30
CA ALA A 57 -6.88 -19.97 1.01
C ALA A 57 -6.98 -21.46 0.59
N ASN A 58 -7.42 -21.68 -0.65
CA ASN A 58 -7.44 -23.01 -1.27
C ASN A 58 -6.02 -23.52 -1.58
N ASP A 59 -5.91 -24.81 -1.89
CA ASP A 59 -4.63 -25.49 -2.09
C ASP A 59 -3.82 -24.87 -3.24
N ARG A 60 -4.48 -24.47 -4.32
CA ARG A 60 -3.84 -23.76 -5.43
C ARG A 60 -3.17 -22.46 -4.98
N THR A 61 -3.88 -21.64 -4.22
CA THR A 61 -3.36 -20.36 -3.72
C THR A 61 -2.21 -20.58 -2.75
N ARG A 62 -2.31 -21.59 -1.88
CA ARG A 62 -1.26 -21.96 -0.94
C ARG A 62 0.01 -22.42 -1.66
N ALA A 63 -0.12 -23.31 -2.63
CA ALA A 63 0.99 -23.81 -3.44
C ALA A 63 1.68 -22.69 -4.22
N GLN A 64 0.92 -21.81 -4.88
CA GLN A 64 1.49 -20.69 -5.64
C GLN A 64 2.32 -19.75 -4.75
N ARG A 65 1.82 -19.41 -3.55
CA ARG A 65 2.55 -18.52 -2.64
C ARG A 65 3.77 -19.19 -2.01
N GLN A 66 3.72 -20.51 -1.77
CA GLN A 66 4.87 -21.26 -1.29
C GLN A 66 5.99 -21.31 -2.35
N GLN A 67 5.64 -21.60 -3.60
CA GLN A 67 6.60 -21.58 -4.71
C GLN A 67 7.26 -20.19 -4.90
N ALA A 68 6.46 -19.12 -4.84
CA ALA A 68 6.99 -17.76 -4.94
C ALA A 68 7.92 -17.39 -3.76
N ARG A 69 7.70 -17.97 -2.58
CA ARG A 69 8.59 -17.80 -1.43
C ARG A 69 9.91 -18.53 -1.65
N ASP A 70 9.86 -19.77 -2.11
CA ASP A 70 11.06 -20.61 -2.27
C ASP A 70 11.97 -20.10 -3.40
N ALA A 71 11.39 -19.47 -4.43
CA ALA A 71 12.17 -18.82 -5.50
C ALA A 71 12.80 -17.47 -5.11
N ALA A 72 12.41 -16.90 -3.96
CA ALA A 72 12.91 -15.62 -3.46
C ALA A 72 13.97 -15.76 -2.35
N VAL A 73 14.35 -17.00 -2.01
CA VAL A 73 15.41 -17.38 -1.06
C VAL A 73 16.62 -17.86 -1.84
#